data_AF-A0A089YPZ5-F1
#
_entry.id   AF-A0A089YPZ5-F1
#
_cell.length_a   1.000
_cell.length_b   1.000
_cell.length_c   1.000
_cell.angle_alpha   90.00
_cell.angle_beta   90.00
_cell.angle_gamma   90.00
#
_symmetry.space_group_name_H-M   'P 1'
#
loop_
_entity.id
_entity.type
_entity.pdbx_description
1 polymer ?
#
loop_
_entity_poly.entity_id
_entity_poly.type
_entity_poly.pdbx_seq_one_letter_code
_entity_poly.pdbx_strand_id
1 'polypeptide(L)'
;MIELQNLTKTFHSNGKEVKAVDAVSLTVNEGEICVFLGPSGCGKSTTLKMINRLIMPTSGKVLINGEDTTGLDEVTLRRNIGYVIQQIGLFPNMTIEENITVVPRLLGWDKKRCAERARELMSMIKLEPKQYLHRYPRELSGGQQQRIGVIRALAAEAPLLLMDEPFGAVDPINREMIQNEFFEMQRALNKTVIMVSHDIDEAIKLGDKIAIFRAGKLLQIDHPDTLLAHPVDDFVSNFVGQDSTLKRLLLVKAEDAADNAPSVSPETPVADALELMDEHDRRYVVVTDAQNKAMGYVRRRDLYRQVGSCVDFLREFNATAAYDEHLRILLSRMYEFNRSWLPVLDAENVFLGEVTQESIAAYLSSGRSRGMKTSIVSPAETAQA
;
A
#
# COMPACT_ATOMS: atom_id res chain seq x y z
N MET A 1 6.05 -11.65 -12.65
CA MET A 1 4.57 -11.61 -12.78
C MET A 1 4.00 -12.97 -12.38
N ILE A 2 2.81 -13.03 -11.77
CA ILE A 2 2.10 -14.30 -11.46
C ILE A 2 0.69 -14.26 -12.01
N GLU A 3 0.27 -15.36 -12.61
CA GLU A 3 -1.07 -15.51 -13.17
C GLU A 3 -1.69 -16.85 -12.75
N LEU A 4 -2.92 -16.79 -12.27
CA LEU A 4 -3.76 -17.96 -12.00
C LEU A 4 -4.81 -18.05 -13.12
N GLN A 5 -4.94 -19.22 -13.73
CA GLN A 5 -5.90 -19.46 -14.81
C GLN A 5 -6.87 -20.56 -14.40
N ASN A 6 -8.11 -20.19 -14.07
CA ASN A 6 -9.21 -21.08 -13.68
C ASN A 6 -8.80 -22.11 -12.62
N LEU A 7 -7.97 -21.69 -11.67
CA LEU A 7 -7.37 -22.55 -10.68
C LEU A 7 -8.45 -23.15 -9.78
N THR A 8 -8.50 -24.47 -9.70
CA THR A 8 -9.56 -25.20 -9.01
C THR A 8 -8.95 -26.28 -8.12
N LYS A 9 -9.47 -26.40 -6.89
CA LYS A 9 -9.18 -27.52 -6.00
C LYS A 9 -10.44 -28.12 -5.44
N THR A 10 -10.59 -29.41 -5.73
CA THR A 10 -11.60 -30.27 -5.14
C THR A 10 -10.96 -31.21 -4.12
N PHE A 11 -11.57 -31.31 -2.95
CA PHE A 11 -11.30 -32.36 -1.96
C PHE A 11 -12.47 -33.34 -1.90
N HIS A 12 -12.16 -34.60 -1.65
CA HIS A 12 -13.15 -35.64 -1.36
C HIS A 12 -13.05 -35.98 0.13
N SER A 13 -14.13 -35.73 0.88
CA SER A 13 -14.18 -36.04 2.31
C SER A 13 -15.55 -36.60 2.68
N ASN A 14 -15.58 -37.74 3.39
CA ASN A 14 -16.81 -38.40 3.82
C ASN A 14 -17.82 -38.64 2.69
N GLY A 15 -17.35 -39.00 1.49
CA GLY A 15 -18.18 -39.23 0.32
C GLY A 15 -18.77 -37.96 -0.31
N LYS A 16 -18.43 -36.76 0.19
CA LYS A 16 -18.83 -35.48 -0.40
C LYS A 16 -17.65 -34.83 -1.11
N GLU A 17 -17.97 -34.26 -2.27
CA GLU A 17 -17.06 -33.43 -3.04
C GLU A 17 -17.16 -31.98 -2.55
N VAL A 18 -16.02 -31.40 -2.14
CA VAL A 18 -15.94 -30.01 -1.68
C VAL A 18 -14.95 -29.27 -2.58
N LYS A 19 -15.46 -28.33 -3.36
CA LYS A 19 -14.63 -27.36 -4.09
C LYS A 19 -14.12 -26.30 -3.12
N ALA A 20 -12.89 -26.48 -2.64
CA ALA A 20 -12.24 -25.50 -1.78
C ALA A 20 -11.77 -24.25 -2.54
N VAL A 21 -11.48 -24.40 -3.83
CA VAL A 21 -11.19 -23.30 -4.77
C VAL A 21 -11.89 -23.63 -6.08
N ASP A 22 -12.65 -22.70 -6.65
CA ASP A 22 -13.51 -22.91 -7.81
C ASP A 22 -13.21 -21.85 -8.88
N ALA A 23 -12.47 -22.26 -9.92
CA ALA A 23 -12.13 -21.47 -11.10
C ALA A 23 -11.56 -20.06 -10.80
N VAL A 24 -10.62 -19.95 -9.86
CA VAL A 24 -10.00 -18.67 -9.52
C VAL A 24 -9.01 -18.22 -10.59
N SER A 25 -9.23 -17.03 -11.13
CA SER A 25 -8.35 -16.38 -12.11
C SER A 25 -7.96 -14.98 -11.62
N LEU A 26 -6.66 -14.70 -11.61
CA LEU A 26 -6.12 -13.39 -11.21
C LEU A 26 -4.70 -13.19 -11.73
N THR A 27 -4.27 -11.93 -11.77
CA THR A 27 -2.90 -11.54 -12.16
C THR A 27 -2.30 -10.57 -11.17
N VAL A 28 -1.08 -10.86 -10.72
CA VAL A 28 -0.26 -10.00 -9.86
C VAL A 28 1.01 -9.63 -10.63
N ASN A 29 1.22 -8.33 -10.82
CA ASN A 29 2.36 -7.81 -11.56
C ASN A 29 3.62 -7.85 -10.68
N GLU A 30 4.78 -7.64 -11.32
CA GLU A 30 6.05 -7.61 -10.59
C GLU A 30 6.10 -6.46 -9.60
N GLY A 31 6.60 -6.75 -8.39
CA GLY A 31 6.71 -5.76 -7.33
C GLY A 31 5.39 -5.39 -6.64
N GLU A 32 4.26 -5.95 -7.06
CA GLU A 32 2.97 -5.75 -6.40
C GLU A 32 2.83 -6.63 -5.16
N ILE A 33 2.14 -6.10 -4.14
CA ILE A 33 1.60 -6.84 -3.01
C ILE A 33 0.12 -7.13 -3.28
N CYS A 34 -0.24 -8.41 -3.39
CA CYS A 34 -1.62 -8.86 -3.47
C CYS A 34 -2.05 -9.51 -2.15
N VAL A 35 -3.11 -9.00 -1.53
CA VAL A 35 -3.64 -9.51 -0.26
C VAL A 35 -4.93 -10.28 -0.50
N PHE A 36 -4.95 -11.54 -0.11
CA PHE A 36 -6.13 -12.39 -0.14
C PHE A 36 -6.91 -12.21 1.16
N LEU A 37 -8.16 -11.76 1.03
CA LEU A 37 -9.10 -11.54 2.12
C LEU A 37 -10.34 -12.42 1.99
N GLY A 38 -11.02 -12.64 3.11
CA GLY A 38 -12.29 -13.35 3.15
C GLY A 38 -12.45 -14.20 4.41
N PRO A 39 -13.63 -14.81 4.64
CA PRO A 39 -13.90 -15.60 5.83
C PRO A 39 -12.98 -16.82 5.97
N SER A 40 -12.90 -17.39 7.17
CA SER A 40 -12.20 -18.66 7.40
C SER A 40 -12.78 -19.77 6.51
N GLY A 41 -11.91 -20.58 5.91
CA GLY A 41 -12.32 -21.69 5.05
C GLY A 41 -12.77 -21.31 3.63
N CYS A 42 -12.65 -20.05 3.19
CA CYS A 42 -13.06 -19.66 1.84
C CYS A 42 -12.07 -19.99 0.70
N GLY A 43 -10.93 -20.65 1.00
CA GLY A 43 -9.99 -21.13 -0.02
C GLY A 43 -8.68 -20.34 -0.17
N LYS A 44 -8.44 -19.29 0.63
CA LYS A 44 -7.22 -18.44 0.55
C LYS A 44 -5.91 -19.22 0.70
N SER A 45 -5.72 -19.88 1.83
CA SER A 45 -4.51 -20.67 2.11
C SER A 45 -4.39 -21.87 1.17
N THR A 46 -5.51 -22.45 0.72
CA THR A 46 -5.49 -23.51 -0.31
C THR A 46 -4.98 -22.97 -1.65
N THR A 47 -5.42 -21.77 -2.04
CA THR A 47 -4.94 -21.08 -3.25
C THR A 47 -3.44 -20.80 -3.13
N LEU A 48 -2.99 -20.24 -2.01
CA LEU A 48 -1.56 -20.00 -1.75
C LEU A 48 -0.71 -21.28 -1.81
N LYS A 49 -1.20 -22.38 -1.23
CA LYS A 49 -0.55 -23.70 -1.26
C LYS A 49 -0.52 -24.30 -2.67
N MET A 50 -1.49 -24.00 -3.53
CA MET A 50 -1.46 -24.42 -4.93
C MET A 50 -0.42 -23.65 -5.75
N ILE A 51 -0.23 -22.35 -5.49
CA ILE A 51 0.82 -21.57 -6.14
C ILE A 51 2.20 -22.16 -5.83
N ASN A 52 2.46 -22.53 -4.58
CA ASN A 52 3.71 -23.18 -4.17
C ASN A 52 3.78 -24.69 -4.52
N ARG A 53 2.74 -25.24 -5.16
CA ARG A 53 2.55 -26.69 -5.37
C ARG A 53 2.75 -27.55 -4.13
N LEU A 54 2.39 -27.07 -2.94
CA LEU A 54 2.23 -27.91 -1.74
C LEU A 54 0.95 -28.75 -1.84
N ILE A 55 -0.04 -28.24 -2.57
CA ILE A 55 -1.25 -28.94 -2.95
C ILE A 55 -1.34 -28.87 -4.48
N MET A 56 -1.45 -30.02 -5.15
CA MET A 56 -1.67 -30.02 -6.60
C MET A 56 -3.09 -29.53 -6.92
N PRO A 57 -3.27 -28.58 -7.85
CA PRO A 57 -4.60 -28.20 -8.32
C PRO A 57 -5.32 -29.39 -8.97
N THR A 58 -6.65 -29.42 -8.87
CA THR A 58 -7.47 -30.39 -9.60
C THR A 58 -7.56 -30.01 -11.08
N SER A 59 -7.63 -28.71 -11.38
CA SER A 59 -7.57 -28.16 -12.74
C SER A 59 -7.11 -26.70 -12.70
N GLY A 60 -6.86 -26.15 -13.89
CA GLY A 60 -6.32 -24.80 -14.05
C GLY A 60 -4.80 -24.77 -13.98
N LYS A 61 -4.22 -23.57 -14.10
CA LYS A 61 -2.77 -23.37 -14.21
C LYS A 61 -2.28 -22.24 -13.31
N VAL A 62 -1.02 -22.34 -12.91
CA VAL A 62 -0.28 -21.28 -12.24
C VAL A 62 0.92 -20.96 -13.13
N LEU A 63 1.00 -19.72 -13.59
CA LEU A 63 2.11 -19.23 -14.39
C LEU A 63 2.96 -18.27 -13.54
N ILE A 64 4.27 -18.45 -13.58
CA ILE A 64 5.25 -17.55 -12.96
C ILE A 64 6.12 -17.01 -14.08
N ASN A 65 6.13 -15.69 -14.27
CA ASN A 65 6.82 -15.01 -15.37
C ASN A 65 6.46 -15.57 -16.76
N GLY A 66 5.20 -15.96 -16.93
CA GLY A 66 4.68 -16.55 -18.17
C GLY A 66 4.95 -18.05 -18.34
N GLU A 67 5.68 -18.69 -17.43
CA GLU A 67 5.96 -20.13 -17.48
C GLU A 67 4.97 -20.94 -16.63
N ASP A 68 4.34 -21.95 -17.23
CA ASP A 68 3.43 -22.88 -16.55
C ASP A 68 4.19 -23.79 -15.57
N THR A 69 3.84 -23.70 -14.29
CA THR A 69 4.53 -24.44 -13.21
C THR A 69 4.18 -25.93 -13.13
N THR A 70 3.20 -26.42 -13.91
CA THR A 70 2.68 -27.80 -13.82
C THR A 70 3.76 -28.85 -14.14
N GLY A 71 4.62 -28.57 -15.12
CA GLY A 71 5.68 -29.48 -15.57
C GLY A 71 7.00 -29.38 -14.79
N LEU A 72 7.13 -28.39 -13.90
CA LEU A 72 8.37 -28.13 -13.17
C LEU A 72 8.61 -29.16 -12.05
N ASP A 73 9.87 -29.40 -11.73
CA ASP A 73 10.25 -30.12 -10.52
C ASP A 73 9.83 -29.32 -9.26
N GLU A 74 9.15 -29.99 -8.33
CA GLU A 74 8.58 -29.32 -7.15
C GLU A 74 9.65 -28.75 -6.23
N VAL A 75 10.80 -29.42 -6.11
CA VAL A 75 11.89 -28.97 -5.25
C VAL A 75 12.51 -27.70 -5.82
N THR A 76 12.74 -27.68 -7.13
CA THR A 76 13.26 -26.52 -7.86
C THR A 76 12.30 -25.34 -7.78
N LEU A 77 11.00 -25.58 -8.01
CA LEU A 77 9.97 -24.55 -7.90
C LEU A 77 9.95 -23.91 -6.50
N ARG A 78 9.88 -24.74 -5.44
CA ARG A 78 9.80 -24.26 -4.06
C ARG A 78 11.06 -23.53 -3.60
N ARG A 79 12.24 -23.84 -4.15
CA ARG A 79 13.48 -23.10 -3.85
C ARG A 79 13.49 -21.70 -4.49
N ASN A 80 12.72 -21.50 -5.55
CA ASN A 80 12.57 -20.22 -6.25
C ASN A 80 11.35 -19.42 -5.77
N ILE A 81 10.67 -19.86 -4.70
CA ILE A 81 9.54 -19.17 -4.08
C ILE A 81 9.84 -19.02 -2.59
N GLY A 82 9.84 -17.77 -2.09
CA GLY A 82 9.84 -17.52 -0.65
C GLY A 82 8.50 -17.92 -0.06
N TYR A 83 8.49 -18.68 1.04
CA TYR A 83 7.25 -19.11 1.69
C TYR A 83 7.30 -18.84 3.20
N VAL A 84 6.44 -17.95 3.67
CA VAL A 84 6.21 -17.65 5.09
C VAL A 84 4.98 -18.40 5.54
N ILE A 85 5.15 -19.27 6.53
CA ILE A 85 4.06 -20.06 7.09
C ILE A 85 3.38 -19.31 8.23
N GLN A 86 2.16 -19.70 8.59
CA GLN A 86 1.38 -19.09 9.68
C GLN A 86 2.09 -19.17 11.04
N GLN A 87 2.85 -20.24 11.27
CA GLN A 87 3.74 -20.34 12.42
C GLN A 87 5.10 -19.72 12.09
N ILE A 88 5.86 -19.32 13.11
CA ILE A 88 7.20 -18.72 12.92
C ILE A 88 8.11 -19.60 12.04
N GLY A 89 7.98 -20.92 12.17
CA GLY A 89 8.57 -21.88 11.23
C GLY A 89 10.10 -21.97 11.27
N LEU A 90 10.75 -21.44 12.31
CA LEU A 90 12.20 -21.54 12.51
C LEU A 90 12.60 -22.93 13.04
N PHE A 91 13.77 -23.40 12.62
CA PHE A 91 14.40 -24.62 13.11
C PHE A 91 14.99 -24.35 14.50
N PRO A 92 14.49 -24.99 15.57
CA PRO A 92 14.87 -24.67 16.96
C PRO A 92 16.30 -25.10 17.31
N ASN A 93 16.84 -26.06 16.56
CA ASN A 93 18.18 -26.63 16.70
C ASN A 93 19.22 -25.93 15.81
N MET A 94 18.84 -24.85 15.13
CA MET A 94 19.73 -24.05 14.29
C MET A 94 19.83 -22.63 14.86
N THR A 95 21.00 -22.01 14.70
CA THR A 95 21.18 -20.58 14.96
C THR A 95 20.35 -19.72 14.01
N ILE A 96 20.24 -18.42 14.30
CA ILE A 96 19.51 -17.48 13.43
C ILE A 96 20.17 -17.38 12.05
N GLU A 97 21.50 -17.31 11.99
CA GLU A 97 22.25 -17.31 10.72
C GLU A 97 21.96 -18.58 9.90
N GLU A 98 21.98 -19.74 10.55
CA GLU A 98 21.67 -21.01 9.90
C GLU A 98 20.23 -21.06 9.41
N ASN A 99 19.29 -20.57 10.21
CA ASN A 99 17.89 -20.45 9.83
C ASN A 99 17.71 -19.60 8.57
N ILE A 100 18.31 -18.39 8.53
CA ILE A 100 18.22 -17.48 7.38
C ILE A 100 18.86 -18.12 6.14
N THR A 101 19.98 -18.83 6.31
CA THR A 101 20.79 -19.32 5.19
C THR A 101 20.44 -20.74 4.71
N VAL A 102 19.39 -21.38 5.24
CA VAL A 102 18.96 -22.73 4.83
C VAL A 102 18.78 -22.83 3.31
N VAL A 103 17.95 -21.98 2.71
CA VAL A 103 17.65 -22.05 1.28
C VAL A 103 18.86 -21.62 0.42
N PRO A 104 19.57 -20.52 0.71
CA PRO A 104 20.84 -20.19 0.03
C PRO A 104 21.84 -21.34 -0.03
N ARG A 105 22.02 -22.08 1.08
CA ARG A 105 22.91 -23.27 1.12
C ARG A 105 22.40 -24.39 0.22
N LEU A 106 21.09 -24.63 0.17
CA LEU A 106 20.47 -25.63 -0.72
C LEU A 106 20.59 -25.25 -2.20
N LEU A 107 20.71 -23.95 -2.50
CA LEU A 107 21.01 -23.41 -3.84
C LEU A 107 22.52 -23.41 -4.15
N GLY A 108 23.36 -23.93 -3.26
CA GLY A 108 24.80 -24.05 -3.47
C GLY A 108 25.59 -22.76 -3.28
N TRP A 109 25.04 -21.75 -2.59
CA TRP A 109 25.78 -20.54 -2.28
C TRP A 109 26.94 -20.84 -1.32
N ASP A 110 28.06 -20.14 -1.51
CA ASP A 110 29.20 -20.28 -0.62
C ASP A 110 28.93 -19.66 0.75
N LYS A 111 29.73 -20.06 1.74
CA LYS A 111 29.56 -19.64 3.13
C LYS A 111 29.68 -18.12 3.31
N LYS A 112 30.57 -17.46 2.56
CA LYS A 112 30.81 -16.02 2.68
C LYS A 112 29.59 -15.25 2.17
N ARG A 113 29.08 -15.61 0.98
CA ARG A 113 27.86 -15.03 0.42
C ARG A 113 26.65 -15.23 1.35
N CYS A 114 26.49 -16.42 1.91
CA CYS A 114 25.41 -16.70 2.87
C CYS A 114 25.47 -15.77 4.11
N ALA A 115 26.67 -15.62 4.71
CA ALA A 115 26.86 -14.81 5.89
C ALA A 115 26.66 -13.31 5.62
N GLU A 116 27.11 -12.83 4.45
CA GLU A 116 26.86 -11.45 4.00
C GLU A 116 25.37 -11.17 3.81
N ARG A 117 24.66 -12.07 3.13
CA ARG A 117 23.22 -11.96 2.93
C ARG A 117 22.44 -11.97 4.24
N ALA A 118 22.83 -12.83 5.19
CA ALA A 118 22.19 -12.88 6.50
C ALA A 118 22.38 -11.58 7.29
N ARG A 119 23.57 -10.97 7.23
CA ARG A 119 23.83 -9.67 7.87
C ARG A 119 23.00 -8.55 7.23
N GLU A 120 22.98 -8.49 5.91
CA GLU A 120 22.20 -7.50 5.15
C GLU A 120 20.72 -7.53 5.55
N LEU A 121 20.10 -8.72 5.53
CA LEU A 121 18.69 -8.88 5.86
C LEU A 121 18.37 -8.57 7.33
N MET A 122 19.26 -8.93 8.25
CA MET A 122 19.11 -8.58 9.67
C MET A 122 19.14 -7.06 9.90
N SER A 123 20.02 -6.35 9.18
CA SER A 123 20.06 -4.88 9.23
C SER A 123 18.79 -4.24 8.68
N MET A 124 18.16 -4.80 7.63
CA MET A 124 16.89 -4.29 7.09
C MET A 124 15.72 -4.38 8.10
N ILE A 125 15.71 -5.38 8.98
CA ILE A 125 14.72 -5.52 10.07
C ILE A 125 15.16 -4.89 11.38
N LYS A 126 16.17 -4.02 11.35
CA LYS A 126 16.67 -3.27 12.51
C LYS A 126 17.10 -4.18 13.68
N LEU A 127 17.58 -5.39 13.37
CA LEU A 127 18.17 -6.30 14.36
C LEU A 127 19.69 -6.37 14.17
N GLU A 128 20.45 -6.02 15.21
CA GLU A 128 21.91 -5.97 15.17
C GLU A 128 22.53 -7.36 14.86
N PRO A 129 23.15 -7.57 13.69
CA PRO A 129 23.57 -8.90 13.27
C PRO A 129 24.56 -9.55 14.25
N LYS A 130 25.50 -8.77 14.80
CA LYS A 130 26.52 -9.27 15.74
C LYS A 130 25.93 -9.83 17.02
N GLN A 131 24.79 -9.30 17.45
CA GLN A 131 24.14 -9.71 18.69
C GLN A 131 23.26 -10.96 18.52
N TYR A 132 22.64 -11.12 17.34
CA TYR A 132 21.53 -12.05 17.13
C TYR A 132 21.86 -13.26 16.24
N LEU A 133 22.81 -13.16 15.30
CA LEU A 133 23.06 -14.23 14.31
C LEU A 133 23.43 -15.58 14.94
N HIS A 134 24.18 -15.56 16.05
CA HIS A 134 24.62 -16.77 16.76
C HIS A 134 23.64 -17.28 17.82
N ARG A 135 22.52 -16.59 18.03
CA ARG A 135 21.47 -17.04 18.96
C ARG A 135 20.61 -18.13 18.33
N TYR A 136 19.89 -18.85 19.17
CA TYR A 136 18.84 -19.79 18.81
C TYR A 136 17.45 -19.13 18.91
N PRO A 137 16.43 -19.62 18.17
CA PRO A 137 15.08 -19.05 18.18
C PRO A 137 14.48 -18.88 19.59
N ARG A 138 14.74 -19.82 20.50
CA ARG A 138 14.25 -19.78 21.89
C ARG A 138 14.78 -18.59 22.72
N GLU A 139 15.84 -17.93 22.26
CA GLU A 139 16.48 -16.79 22.92
C GLU A 139 15.94 -15.44 22.41
N LEU A 140 14.87 -15.48 21.61
CA LEU A 140 14.25 -14.32 20.97
C LEU A 140 12.79 -14.18 21.36
N SER A 141 12.29 -12.94 21.36
CA SER A 141 10.85 -12.68 21.49
C SER A 141 10.07 -13.19 20.28
N GLY A 142 8.76 -13.44 20.44
CA GLY A 142 7.91 -13.90 19.33
C GLY A 142 7.96 -12.99 18.10
N GLY A 143 7.94 -11.67 18.30
CA GLY A 143 8.06 -10.69 17.20
C GLY A 143 9.44 -10.68 16.52
N GLN A 144 10.53 -10.95 17.26
CA GLN A 144 11.86 -11.12 16.65
C GLN A 144 11.93 -12.40 15.82
N GLN A 145 11.39 -13.50 16.33
CA GLN A 145 11.33 -14.75 15.60
C GLN A 145 10.49 -14.62 14.32
N GLN A 146 9.35 -13.90 14.37
CA GLN A 146 8.51 -13.65 13.20
C GLN A 146 9.26 -12.87 12.11
N ARG A 147 9.98 -11.82 12.50
CA ARG A 147 10.84 -11.05 11.58
C ARG A 147 11.86 -11.94 10.88
N ILE A 148 12.51 -12.84 11.63
CA ILE A 148 13.47 -13.81 11.09
C ILE A 148 12.78 -14.80 10.14
N GLY A 149 11.57 -15.25 10.46
CA GLY A 149 10.76 -16.10 9.58
C GLY A 149 10.49 -15.45 8.22
N VAL A 150 10.18 -14.15 8.21
CA VAL A 150 9.98 -13.36 6.99
C VAL A 150 11.27 -13.21 6.20
N ILE A 151 12.37 -12.74 6.81
CA ILE A 151 13.63 -12.53 6.07
C ILE A 151 14.26 -13.84 5.57
N ARG A 152 14.04 -14.96 6.26
CA ARG A 152 14.47 -16.27 5.77
C ARG A 152 13.85 -16.59 4.40
N ALA A 153 12.57 -16.28 4.21
CA ALA A 153 11.91 -16.49 2.93
C ALA A 153 12.45 -15.55 1.82
N LEU A 154 13.07 -14.44 2.19
CA LEU A 154 13.71 -13.47 1.29
C LEU A 154 15.22 -13.74 1.05
N ALA A 155 15.80 -14.68 1.78
CA ALA A 155 17.24 -14.96 1.73
C ALA A 155 17.71 -15.47 0.37
N ALA A 156 16.88 -16.28 -0.29
CA ALA A 156 17.19 -16.93 -1.57
C ALA A 156 16.96 -16.04 -2.81
N GLU A 157 16.74 -14.73 -2.64
CA GLU A 157 16.50 -13.78 -3.74
C GLU A 157 15.32 -14.14 -4.68
N ALA A 158 14.42 -15.03 -4.25
CA ALA A 158 13.24 -15.44 -5.00
C ALA A 158 12.42 -14.23 -5.49
N PRO A 159 11.88 -14.24 -6.73
CA PRO A 159 11.08 -13.14 -7.27
C PRO A 159 9.67 -13.06 -6.65
N LEU A 160 9.19 -14.17 -6.07
CA LEU A 160 7.89 -14.31 -5.44
C LEU A 160 8.03 -14.68 -3.96
N LEU A 161 7.31 -13.96 -3.11
CA LEU A 161 7.09 -14.27 -1.71
C LEU A 161 5.61 -14.59 -1.44
N LEU A 162 5.34 -15.76 -0.89
CA LEU A 162 4.03 -16.20 -0.45
C LEU A 162 3.96 -16.17 1.08
N MET A 163 2.89 -15.62 1.64
CA MET A 163 2.76 -15.47 3.09
C MET A 163 1.37 -15.90 3.56
N ASP A 164 1.29 -16.87 4.47
CA ASP A 164 0.02 -17.36 5.04
C ASP A 164 -0.15 -16.78 6.45
N GLU A 165 -0.93 -15.69 6.60
CA GLU A 165 -1.15 -14.96 7.86
C GLU A 165 0.14 -14.57 8.61
N PRO A 166 1.06 -13.85 7.95
CA PRO A 166 2.41 -13.60 8.48
C PRO A 166 2.45 -12.73 9.74
N PHE A 167 1.38 -12.04 10.10
CA PHE A 167 1.36 -11.16 11.29
C PHE A 167 0.26 -11.52 12.30
N GLY A 168 -0.49 -12.61 12.07
CA GLY A 168 -1.66 -12.97 12.88
C GLY A 168 -1.32 -13.28 14.34
N ALA A 169 -0.13 -13.81 14.61
CA ALA A 169 0.31 -14.19 15.96
C ALA A 169 1.04 -13.07 16.74
N VAL A 170 1.15 -11.87 16.17
CA VAL A 170 1.87 -10.73 16.76
C VAL A 170 0.90 -9.81 17.51
N ASP A 171 1.32 -9.29 18.66
CA ASP A 171 0.58 -8.29 19.42
C ASP A 171 0.35 -7.01 18.60
N PRO A 172 -0.75 -6.26 18.85
CA PRO A 172 -1.13 -5.13 17.99
C PRO A 172 -0.06 -4.05 17.84
N ILE A 173 0.68 -3.74 18.92
CA ILE A 173 1.71 -2.67 18.90
C ILE A 173 2.89 -3.10 18.03
N ASN A 174 3.42 -4.31 18.22
CA ASN A 174 4.53 -4.80 17.40
C ASN A 174 4.09 -5.14 15.97
N ARG A 175 2.82 -5.48 15.75
CA ARG A 175 2.27 -5.78 14.43
C ARG A 175 2.43 -4.61 13.47
N GLU A 176 2.05 -3.41 13.89
CA GLU A 176 2.13 -2.22 13.03
C GLU A 176 3.58 -1.91 12.63
N MET A 177 4.51 -2.00 13.58
CA MET A 177 5.94 -1.79 13.34
C MET A 177 6.49 -2.82 12.35
N ILE A 178 6.18 -4.10 12.53
CA ILE A 178 6.65 -5.19 11.66
C ILE A 178 6.06 -5.05 10.24
N GLN A 179 4.80 -4.64 10.12
CA GLN A 179 4.17 -4.37 8.83
C GLN A 179 4.88 -3.23 8.08
N ASN A 180 5.21 -2.13 8.77
CA ASN A 180 5.94 -1.01 8.16
C ASN A 180 7.33 -1.43 7.68
N GLU A 181 8.09 -2.13 8.54
CA GLU A 181 9.42 -2.65 8.18
C GLU A 181 9.35 -3.62 6.99
N PHE A 182 8.33 -4.48 6.96
CA PHE A 182 8.10 -5.38 5.83
C PHE A 182 7.79 -4.61 4.54
N PHE A 183 6.92 -3.61 4.61
CA PHE A 183 6.55 -2.79 3.45
C PHE A 183 7.77 -2.05 2.89
N GLU A 184 8.56 -1.39 3.73
CA GLU A 184 9.81 -0.73 3.34
C GLU A 184 10.77 -1.71 2.67
N MET A 185 10.95 -2.90 3.26
CA MET A 185 11.83 -3.93 2.72
C MET A 185 11.33 -4.49 1.38
N GLN A 186 10.03 -4.76 1.26
CA GLN A 186 9.42 -5.26 0.02
C GLN A 186 9.64 -4.27 -1.11
N ARG A 187 9.46 -2.97 -0.86
CA ARG A 187 9.68 -1.91 -1.84
C ARG A 187 11.15 -1.78 -2.21
N ALA A 188 12.06 -1.83 -1.23
CA ALA A 188 13.50 -1.79 -1.48
C ALA A 188 14.00 -2.98 -2.32
N LEU A 189 13.39 -4.16 -2.14
CA LEU A 189 13.76 -5.39 -2.86
C LEU A 189 12.93 -5.65 -4.13
N ASN A 190 11.92 -4.82 -4.41
CA ASN A 190 10.96 -4.95 -5.51
C ASN A 190 10.40 -6.38 -5.67
N LYS A 191 9.99 -7.01 -4.57
CA LYS A 191 9.52 -8.41 -4.56
C LYS A 191 8.04 -8.51 -4.82
N THR A 192 7.61 -9.46 -5.64
CA THR A 192 6.18 -9.75 -5.81
C THR A 192 5.69 -10.52 -4.58
N VAL A 193 4.62 -10.06 -3.93
CA VAL A 193 4.10 -10.68 -2.71
C VAL A 193 2.65 -11.09 -2.90
N ILE A 194 2.32 -12.33 -2.49
CA ILE A 194 0.94 -12.75 -2.28
C ILE A 194 0.81 -13.15 -0.82
N MET A 195 -0.07 -12.48 -0.08
CA MET A 195 -0.28 -12.77 1.33
C MET A 195 -1.74 -13.02 1.66
N VAL A 196 -1.99 -13.91 2.63
CA VAL A 196 -3.30 -14.16 3.19
C VAL A 196 -3.43 -13.37 4.48
N SER A 197 -4.51 -12.62 4.62
CA SER A 197 -4.89 -11.98 5.88
C SER A 197 -6.39 -12.16 6.15
N HIS A 198 -6.77 -11.94 7.40
CA HIS A 198 -8.15 -11.76 7.85
C HIS A 198 -8.44 -10.31 8.27
N ASP A 199 -7.42 -9.45 8.24
CA ASP A 199 -7.49 -8.06 8.65
C ASP A 199 -7.53 -7.16 7.41
N ILE A 200 -8.60 -6.39 7.29
CA ILE A 200 -8.75 -5.48 6.16
C ILE A 200 -7.85 -4.25 6.27
N ASP A 201 -7.54 -3.79 7.47
CA ASP A 201 -6.71 -2.60 7.65
C ASP A 201 -5.27 -2.92 7.24
N GLU A 202 -4.81 -4.15 7.48
CA GLU A 202 -3.57 -4.70 6.92
C GLU A 202 -3.59 -4.69 5.38
N ALA A 203 -4.68 -5.16 4.77
CA ALA A 203 -4.79 -5.23 3.32
C ALA A 203 -4.81 -3.85 2.66
N ILE A 204 -5.48 -2.88 3.26
CA ILE A 204 -5.53 -1.49 2.81
C ILE A 204 -4.15 -0.84 2.93
N LYS A 205 -3.45 -1.11 4.03
CA LYS A 205 -2.14 -0.52 4.30
C LYS A 205 -1.03 -1.06 3.39
N LEU A 206 -1.03 -2.37 3.13
CA LEU A 206 0.06 -3.05 2.43
C LEU A 206 -0.23 -3.35 0.96
N GLY A 207 -1.49 -3.59 0.60
CA GLY A 207 -1.86 -4.15 -0.68
C GLY A 207 -1.86 -3.13 -1.81
N ASP A 208 -1.20 -3.46 -2.91
CA ASP A 208 -1.45 -2.82 -4.22
C ASP A 208 -2.74 -3.39 -4.84
N LYS A 209 -3.05 -4.65 -4.53
CA LYS A 209 -4.30 -5.34 -4.89
C LYS A 209 -4.88 -6.09 -3.72
N ILE A 210 -6.19 -6.07 -3.56
CA ILE A 210 -6.93 -6.87 -2.59
C ILE A 210 -7.85 -7.80 -3.35
N ALA A 211 -7.74 -9.10 -3.09
CA ALA A 211 -8.56 -10.15 -3.67
C ALA A 211 -9.50 -10.73 -2.60
N ILE A 212 -10.81 -10.54 -2.75
CA ILE A 212 -11.83 -11.01 -1.80
C ILE A 212 -12.36 -12.37 -2.23
N PHE A 213 -12.25 -13.34 -1.33
CA PHE A 213 -12.68 -14.72 -1.50
C PHE A 213 -13.92 -15.04 -0.68
N ARG A 214 -14.84 -15.79 -1.28
CA ARG A 214 -16.01 -16.37 -0.60
C ARG A 214 -16.33 -17.73 -1.17
N ALA A 215 -16.48 -18.74 -0.30
CA ALA A 215 -16.89 -20.09 -0.67
C ALA A 215 -16.10 -20.68 -1.86
N GLY A 216 -14.77 -20.51 -1.87
CA GLY A 216 -13.87 -21.02 -2.91
C GLY A 216 -13.76 -20.14 -4.15
N LYS A 217 -14.55 -19.07 -4.27
CA LYS A 217 -14.55 -18.17 -5.42
C LYS A 217 -13.87 -16.85 -5.10
N LEU A 218 -13.23 -16.27 -6.12
CA LEU A 218 -12.81 -14.88 -6.12
C LEU A 218 -14.01 -14.01 -6.52
N LEU A 219 -14.42 -13.09 -5.65
CA LEU A 219 -15.55 -12.18 -5.91
C LEU A 219 -15.09 -10.89 -6.58
N GLN A 220 -14.03 -10.28 -6.05
CA GLN A 220 -13.48 -9.02 -6.54
C GLN A 220 -11.97 -8.99 -6.31
N ILE A 221 -11.22 -8.46 -7.27
CA ILE A 221 -9.80 -8.13 -7.12
C ILE A 221 -9.58 -6.74 -7.70
N ASP A 222 -9.09 -5.81 -6.88
CA ASP A 222 -8.84 -4.43 -7.32
C ASP A 222 -7.85 -3.73 -6.38
N HIS A 223 -7.45 -2.51 -6.75
CA HIS A 223 -6.75 -1.59 -5.86
C HIS A 223 -7.62 -1.26 -4.63
N PRO A 224 -7.06 -1.12 -3.42
CA PRO A 224 -7.83 -0.86 -2.19
C PRO A 224 -8.84 0.29 -2.31
N ASP A 225 -8.46 1.42 -2.92
CA ASP A 225 -9.33 2.59 -3.09
C ASP A 225 -10.53 2.30 -4.01
N THR A 226 -10.33 1.58 -5.12
CA THR A 226 -11.44 1.18 -6.00
C THR A 226 -12.36 0.19 -5.31
N LEU A 227 -11.81 -0.77 -4.57
CA LEU A 227 -12.58 -1.74 -3.82
C LEU A 227 -13.46 -1.09 -2.74
N LEU A 228 -12.93 -0.07 -2.05
CA LEU A 228 -13.66 0.72 -1.06
C LEU A 228 -14.75 1.61 -1.70
N ALA A 229 -14.48 2.16 -2.88
CA ALA A 229 -15.41 3.04 -3.59
C ALA A 229 -16.52 2.27 -4.33
N HIS A 230 -16.19 1.11 -4.89
CA HIS A 230 -17.04 0.30 -5.77
C HIS A 230 -17.01 -1.18 -5.36
N PRO A 231 -17.60 -1.55 -4.20
CA PRO A 231 -17.78 -2.95 -3.85
C PRO A 231 -18.74 -3.63 -4.86
N VAL A 232 -18.39 -4.83 -5.32
CA VAL A 232 -19.16 -5.53 -6.37
C VAL A 232 -20.55 -6.01 -5.89
N ASP A 233 -20.70 -6.31 -4.59
CA ASP A 233 -21.93 -6.77 -3.98
C ASP A 233 -22.03 -6.37 -2.49
N ASP A 234 -23.20 -6.63 -1.89
CA ASP A 234 -23.45 -6.37 -0.46
C ASP A 234 -22.50 -7.13 0.47
N PHE A 235 -22.02 -8.31 0.05
CA PHE A 235 -21.08 -9.06 0.87
C PHE A 235 -19.74 -8.33 0.93
N VAL A 236 -19.21 -7.89 -0.20
CA VAL A 236 -17.97 -7.11 -0.25
C VAL A 236 -18.14 -5.79 0.50
N SER A 237 -19.25 -5.07 0.28
CA SER A 237 -19.53 -3.83 1.02
C SER A 237 -19.53 -4.04 2.53
N ASN A 238 -20.20 -5.09 3.03
CA ASN A 238 -20.24 -5.39 4.46
C ASN A 238 -18.91 -5.92 5.00
N PHE A 239 -18.17 -6.69 4.20
CA PHE A 239 -16.86 -7.23 4.58
C PHE A 239 -15.84 -6.11 4.74
N VAL A 240 -15.94 -5.07 3.91
CA VAL A 240 -15.04 -3.92 3.93
C VAL A 240 -15.32 -2.97 5.10
N GLY A 241 -16.56 -2.95 5.56
CA GLY A 241 -17.00 -2.27 6.76
C GLY A 241 -17.64 -0.91 6.47
N GLN A 242 -18.41 -0.44 7.44
CA GLN A 242 -19.19 0.81 7.36
C GLN A 242 -18.31 2.07 7.31
N ASP A 243 -17.07 1.98 7.78
CA ASP A 243 -16.10 3.08 7.77
C ASP A 243 -15.25 3.13 6.49
N SER A 244 -15.68 2.45 5.42
CA SER A 244 -14.96 2.40 4.14
C SER A 244 -14.56 3.79 3.64
N THR A 245 -15.47 4.75 3.73
CA THR A 245 -15.26 6.16 3.38
C THR A 245 -14.11 6.79 4.16
N LEU A 246 -14.00 6.54 5.47
CA LEU A 246 -12.91 7.07 6.30
C LEU A 246 -11.59 6.35 6.01
N LYS A 247 -11.62 5.05 5.72
CA LYS A 247 -10.42 4.28 5.37
C LYS A 247 -9.78 4.78 4.07
N ARG A 248 -10.57 5.33 3.14
CA ARG A 248 -10.05 5.97 1.92
C ARG A 248 -9.16 7.18 2.20
N LEU A 249 -9.33 7.86 3.34
CA LEU A 249 -8.44 8.96 3.76
C LEU A 249 -6.98 8.52 3.95
N LEU A 250 -6.72 7.22 4.13
CA LEU A 250 -5.38 6.64 4.22
C LEU A 250 -4.75 6.36 2.87
N LEU A 251 -5.52 6.39 1.79
CA LEU A 251 -5.11 5.96 0.45
C LEU A 251 -4.97 7.12 -0.52
N VAL A 252 -5.87 8.09 -0.41
CA VAL A 252 -5.95 9.24 -1.31
C VAL A 252 -4.89 10.26 -0.90
N LYS A 253 -4.10 10.73 -1.87
CA LYS A 253 -3.09 11.75 -1.64
C LYS A 253 -3.66 13.15 -1.81
N ALA A 254 -2.94 14.15 -1.30
CA ALA A 254 -3.29 15.55 -1.45
C ALA A 254 -3.44 15.94 -2.92
N GLU A 255 -2.52 15.50 -3.79
CA GLU A 255 -2.58 15.75 -5.23
C GLU A 255 -3.86 15.23 -5.89
N ASP A 256 -4.37 14.06 -5.47
CA ASP A 256 -5.55 13.42 -6.07
C ASP A 256 -6.85 14.18 -5.75
N ALA A 257 -6.88 14.90 -4.62
CA ALA A 257 -8.03 15.63 -4.12
C ALA A 257 -7.85 17.16 -4.16
N ALA A 258 -6.70 17.64 -4.64
CA ALA A 258 -6.44 19.05 -4.83
C ALA A 258 -7.40 19.61 -5.89
N ASP A 259 -7.99 20.75 -5.60
CA ASP A 259 -8.73 21.51 -6.59
C ASP A 259 -7.82 22.49 -7.35
N ASN A 260 -8.28 22.94 -8.52
CA ASN A 260 -7.60 23.93 -9.34
C ASN A 260 -7.84 25.35 -8.79
N ALA A 261 -7.42 25.59 -7.55
CA ALA A 261 -7.50 26.89 -6.91
C ALA A 261 -6.71 27.95 -7.68
N PRO A 262 -7.31 29.12 -7.98
CA PRO A 262 -6.57 30.20 -8.60
C PRO A 262 -5.57 30.82 -7.61
N SER A 263 -4.45 31.29 -8.13
CA SER A 263 -3.44 32.07 -7.43
C SER A 263 -3.25 33.44 -8.08
N VAL A 264 -2.67 34.38 -7.35
CA VAL A 264 -2.35 35.73 -7.83
C VAL A 264 -0.87 36.05 -7.62
N SER A 265 -0.32 36.97 -8.42
CA SER A 265 1.03 37.47 -8.20
C SER A 265 1.08 38.45 -7.02
N PRO A 266 2.25 38.71 -6.42
CA PRO A 266 2.35 39.60 -5.26
C PRO A 266 1.97 41.05 -5.59
N GLU A 267 2.14 41.41 -6.86
CA GLU A 267 1.94 42.76 -7.40
C GLU A 267 0.50 42.95 -7.89
N THR A 268 -0.35 41.93 -7.76
CA THR A 268 -1.76 42.01 -8.12
C THR A 268 -2.45 43.06 -7.25
N PRO A 269 -3.16 44.03 -7.87
CA PRO A 269 -3.93 45.02 -7.12
C PRO A 269 -4.96 44.37 -6.21
N VAL A 270 -5.20 44.99 -5.05
CA VAL A 270 -6.21 44.50 -4.09
C VAL A 270 -7.62 44.39 -4.71
N ALA A 271 -7.97 45.28 -5.64
CA ALA A 271 -9.26 45.25 -6.33
C ALA A 271 -9.43 43.97 -7.16
N ASP A 272 -8.45 43.64 -7.99
CA ASP A 272 -8.45 42.46 -8.86
C ASP A 272 -8.46 41.16 -8.04
N ALA A 273 -7.73 41.12 -6.92
CA ALA A 273 -7.74 39.98 -6.02
C ALA A 273 -9.11 39.79 -5.32
N LEU A 274 -9.81 40.88 -5.01
CA LEU A 274 -11.17 40.84 -4.46
C LEU A 274 -12.20 40.40 -5.52
N GLU A 275 -12.05 40.84 -6.77
CA GLU A 275 -12.88 40.40 -7.90
C GLU A 275 -12.73 38.90 -8.15
N LEU A 276 -11.50 38.39 -8.20
CA LEU A 276 -11.23 36.96 -8.33
C LEU A 276 -11.83 36.14 -7.16
N MET A 277 -11.77 36.67 -5.94
CA MET A 277 -12.44 36.06 -4.79
C MET A 277 -13.97 36.05 -4.93
N ASP A 278 -14.56 37.08 -5.53
CA ASP A 278 -16.00 37.16 -5.79
C ASP A 278 -16.45 36.18 -6.88
N GLU A 279 -15.71 36.11 -8.00
CA GLU A 279 -16.02 35.21 -9.11
C GLU A 279 -16.02 33.73 -8.71
N HIS A 280 -15.13 33.36 -7.79
CA HIS A 280 -14.97 31.97 -7.34
C HIS A 280 -15.61 31.67 -5.97
N ASP A 281 -16.34 32.61 -5.38
CA ASP A 281 -16.91 32.52 -4.01
C ASP A 281 -15.89 32.13 -2.93
N ARG A 282 -14.70 32.74 -3.00
CA ARG A 282 -13.57 32.44 -2.11
C ARG A 282 -13.38 33.52 -1.05
N ARG A 283 -12.93 33.08 0.14
CA ARG A 283 -12.63 33.98 1.28
C ARG A 283 -11.16 34.38 1.36
N TYR A 284 -10.33 33.82 0.50
CA TYR A 284 -8.89 34.00 0.45
C TYR A 284 -8.39 33.65 -0.96
N VAL A 285 -7.16 34.04 -1.27
CA VAL A 285 -6.44 33.61 -2.47
C VAL A 285 -4.97 33.41 -2.13
N VAL A 286 -4.35 32.41 -2.75
CA VAL A 286 -2.93 32.12 -2.60
C VAL A 286 -2.13 33.08 -3.47
N VAL A 287 -1.03 33.59 -2.92
CA VAL A 287 -0.08 34.46 -3.62
C VAL A 287 1.14 33.63 -4.01
N THR A 288 1.48 33.62 -5.30
CA THR A 288 2.63 32.90 -5.85
C THR A 288 3.59 33.82 -6.58
N ASP A 289 4.86 33.43 -6.68
CA ASP A 289 5.84 34.15 -7.49
C ASP A 289 5.74 33.81 -9.00
N ALA A 290 6.64 34.37 -9.81
CA ALA A 290 6.68 34.12 -11.25
C ALA A 290 7.01 32.66 -11.65
N GLN A 291 7.50 31.85 -10.72
CA GLN A 291 7.75 30.41 -10.88
C GLN A 291 6.63 29.57 -10.24
N ASN A 292 5.51 30.19 -9.87
CA ASN A 292 4.38 29.59 -9.18
C ASN A 292 4.72 29.01 -7.79
N LYS A 293 5.80 29.48 -7.15
CA LYS A 293 6.12 29.10 -5.77
C LYS A 293 5.22 29.83 -4.79
N ALA A 294 4.71 29.10 -3.82
CA ALA A 294 3.79 29.63 -2.83
C ALA A 294 4.50 30.59 -1.87
N MET A 295 4.11 31.87 -1.89
CA MET A 295 4.65 32.89 -0.98
C MET A 295 3.80 33.06 0.28
N GLY A 296 2.49 32.86 0.15
CA GLY A 296 1.54 33.05 1.24
C GLY A 296 0.12 33.14 0.72
N TYR A 297 -0.76 33.75 1.50
CA TYR A 297 -2.14 34.00 1.09
C TYR A 297 -2.66 35.32 1.66
N VAL A 298 -3.64 35.90 0.99
CA VAL A 298 -4.37 37.09 1.47
C VAL A 298 -5.82 36.70 1.76
N ARG A 299 -6.43 37.33 2.79
CA ARG A 299 -7.84 37.07 3.14
C ARG A 299 -8.70 38.24 2.71
N ARG A 300 -9.90 37.92 2.22
CA ARG A 300 -10.91 38.92 1.84
C ARG A 300 -11.14 39.99 2.90
N ARG A 301 -11.24 39.58 4.17
CA ARG A 301 -11.46 40.49 5.31
C ARG A 301 -10.32 41.48 5.55
N ASP A 302 -9.09 41.09 5.21
CA ASP A 302 -7.89 41.93 5.42
C ASP A 302 -7.76 42.94 4.27
N LEU A 303 -8.26 42.58 3.08
CA LEU A 303 -8.28 43.42 1.88
C LEU A 303 -9.47 44.39 1.83
N TYR A 304 -10.51 44.17 2.64
CA TYR A 304 -11.73 44.97 2.58
C TYR A 304 -11.45 46.45 2.85
N ARG A 305 -11.79 47.32 1.87
CA ARG A 305 -11.53 48.78 1.86
C ARG A 305 -10.04 49.16 1.92
N GLN A 306 -9.15 48.23 1.61
CA GLN A 306 -7.72 48.53 1.44
C GLN A 306 -7.41 48.89 0.00
N VAL A 307 -6.27 49.55 -0.18
CA VAL A 307 -5.70 49.90 -1.49
C VAL A 307 -4.22 49.51 -1.45
N GLY A 308 -3.67 49.09 -2.57
CA GLY A 308 -2.29 48.61 -2.66
C GLY A 308 -2.21 47.30 -3.45
N SER A 309 -1.16 46.52 -3.19
CA SER A 309 -0.94 45.22 -3.83
C SER A 309 -1.07 44.08 -2.83
N CYS A 310 -1.27 42.84 -3.29
CA CYS A 310 -1.42 41.68 -2.42
C CYS A 310 -0.23 41.46 -1.48
N VAL A 311 1.00 41.80 -1.90
CA VAL A 311 2.22 41.66 -1.07
C VAL A 311 2.15 42.42 0.25
N ASP A 312 1.43 43.55 0.29
CA ASP A 312 1.31 44.41 1.48
C ASP A 312 0.47 43.74 2.60
N PHE A 313 -0.34 42.74 2.23
CA PHE A 313 -1.27 42.05 3.12
C PHE A 313 -0.97 40.56 3.25
N LEU A 314 0.22 40.13 2.82
CA LEU A 314 0.61 38.73 2.76
C LEU A 314 0.61 38.09 4.15
N ARG A 315 -0.01 36.91 4.26
CA ARG A 315 0.10 36.05 5.43
C ARG A 315 0.86 34.78 5.09
N GLU A 316 1.75 34.38 5.99
CA GLU A 316 2.46 33.11 5.90
C GLU A 316 1.51 31.92 6.12
N PHE A 317 1.86 30.78 5.52
CA PHE A 317 1.21 29.52 5.79
C PHE A 317 1.68 28.93 7.12
N ASN A 318 0.79 28.88 8.10
CA ASN A 318 1.08 28.21 9.36
C ASN A 318 0.96 26.68 9.24
N ALA A 319 0.38 26.20 8.14
CA ALA A 319 0.23 24.80 7.80
C ALA A 319 0.10 24.66 6.27
N THR A 320 0.78 23.68 5.70
CA THR A 320 0.74 23.31 4.27
C THR A 320 0.49 21.81 4.16
N ALA A 321 0.23 21.32 2.95
CA ALA A 321 0.18 19.89 2.64
C ALA A 321 1.26 19.58 1.59
N ALA A 322 2.01 18.51 1.78
CA ALA A 322 2.83 17.99 0.70
C ALA A 322 1.95 17.18 -0.28
N TYR A 323 2.26 17.24 -1.56
CA TYR A 323 1.47 16.61 -2.64
C TYR A 323 1.21 15.12 -2.45
N ASP A 324 2.14 14.39 -1.83
CA ASP A 324 2.09 12.95 -1.62
C ASP A 324 1.54 12.53 -0.24
N GLU A 325 1.20 13.48 0.63
CA GLU A 325 0.61 13.19 1.93
C GLU A 325 -0.84 12.71 1.81
N HIS A 326 -1.22 11.76 2.67
CA HIS A 326 -2.58 11.23 2.69
C HIS A 326 -3.59 12.18 3.35
N LEU A 327 -4.82 12.18 2.85
CA LEU A 327 -5.90 13.07 3.31
C LEU A 327 -6.18 13.01 4.82
N ARG A 328 -5.94 11.86 5.48
CA ARG A 328 -6.09 11.74 6.94
C ARG A 328 -5.16 12.69 7.69
N ILE A 329 -3.90 12.82 7.24
CA ILE A 329 -2.90 13.71 7.86
C ILE A 329 -3.32 15.15 7.63
N LEU A 330 -3.74 15.49 6.40
CA LEU A 330 -4.24 16.82 6.07
C LEU A 330 -5.43 17.21 6.94
N LEU A 331 -6.41 16.32 7.09
CA LEU A 331 -7.60 16.57 7.90
C LEU A 331 -7.23 16.76 9.38
N SER A 332 -6.31 15.95 9.92
CA SER A 332 -5.78 16.13 11.29
C SER A 332 -5.11 17.51 11.45
N ARG A 333 -4.29 17.91 10.48
CA ARG A 333 -3.60 19.21 10.47
C ARG A 333 -4.61 20.37 10.34
N MET A 334 -5.64 20.22 9.52
CA MET A 334 -6.73 21.19 9.43
C MET A 334 -7.39 21.43 10.80
N TYR A 335 -7.67 20.38 11.57
CA TYR A 335 -8.22 20.54 12.93
C TYR A 335 -7.23 21.16 13.91
N GLU A 336 -5.97 20.72 13.90
CA GLU A 336 -4.91 21.24 14.77
C GLU A 336 -4.71 22.75 14.60
N PHE A 337 -4.72 23.24 13.36
CA PHE A 337 -4.52 24.65 13.03
C PHE A 337 -5.85 25.43 12.87
N ASN A 338 -6.98 24.81 13.17
CA ASN A 338 -8.33 25.35 13.00
C ASN A 338 -8.55 25.99 11.61
N ARG A 339 -8.23 25.23 10.56
CA ARG A 339 -8.35 25.61 9.14
C ARG A 339 -9.38 24.73 8.44
N SER A 340 -10.00 25.31 7.41
CA SER A 340 -10.91 24.58 6.50
C SER A 340 -10.24 24.17 5.19
N TRP A 341 -8.96 24.53 5.00
CA TRP A 341 -8.20 24.33 3.77
C TRP A 341 -6.69 24.30 4.06
N LEU A 342 -5.92 23.70 3.15
CA LEU A 342 -4.46 23.69 3.12
C LEU A 342 -3.96 23.84 1.68
N PRO A 343 -2.93 24.67 1.41
CA PRO A 343 -2.26 24.67 0.12
C PRO A 343 -1.48 23.37 -0.08
N VAL A 344 -1.55 22.80 -1.28
CA VAL A 344 -0.78 21.63 -1.69
C VAL A 344 0.47 22.08 -2.42
N LEU A 345 1.62 21.67 -1.90
CA LEU A 345 2.93 22.06 -2.40
C LEU A 345 3.73 20.83 -2.85
N ASP A 346 4.54 20.98 -3.90
CA ASP A 346 5.55 20.00 -4.28
C ASP A 346 6.85 20.15 -3.45
N ALA A 347 7.89 19.38 -3.81
CA ALA A 347 9.17 19.41 -3.11
C ALA A 347 9.94 20.75 -3.28
N GLU A 348 9.63 21.51 -4.33
CA GLU A 348 10.22 22.79 -4.68
C GLU A 348 9.40 24.00 -4.19
N ASN A 349 8.33 23.75 -3.41
CA ASN A 349 7.32 24.70 -2.93
C ASN A 349 6.45 25.33 -4.04
N VAL A 350 6.32 24.68 -5.19
CA VAL A 350 5.36 25.08 -6.23
C VAL A 350 3.95 24.76 -5.74
N PHE A 351 3.05 25.72 -5.94
CA PHE A 351 1.64 25.58 -5.59
C PHE A 351 0.92 24.71 -6.64
N LEU A 352 0.41 23.55 -6.22
CA LEU A 352 -0.31 22.62 -7.09
C LEU A 352 -1.84 22.81 -7.04
N GLY A 353 -2.33 23.54 -6.03
CA GLY A 353 -3.74 23.69 -5.74
C GLY A 353 -3.99 23.65 -4.24
N GLU A 354 -5.23 23.45 -3.84
CA GLU A 354 -5.57 23.33 -2.42
C GLU A 354 -6.46 22.13 -2.14
N VAL A 355 -6.42 21.67 -0.89
CA VAL A 355 -7.38 20.69 -0.38
C VAL A 355 -8.24 21.40 0.66
N THR A 356 -9.55 21.28 0.51
CA THR A 356 -10.54 21.80 1.46
C THR A 356 -11.33 20.66 2.09
N GLN A 357 -12.02 20.91 3.20
CA GLN A 357 -12.94 19.90 3.77
C GLN A 357 -14.04 19.50 2.77
N GLU A 358 -14.47 20.45 1.93
CA GLU A 358 -15.45 20.20 0.88
C GLU A 358 -14.86 19.36 -0.26
N SER A 359 -13.63 19.63 -0.70
CA SER A 359 -12.97 18.83 -1.74
C SER A 359 -12.74 17.39 -1.28
N ILE A 360 -12.36 17.19 -0.01
CA ILE A 360 -12.27 15.86 0.62
C ILE A 360 -13.63 15.16 0.58
N ALA A 361 -14.69 15.82 1.06
CA ALA A 361 -16.03 15.25 1.08
C ALA A 361 -16.55 14.93 -0.33
N ALA A 362 -16.32 15.82 -1.30
CA ALA A 362 -16.67 15.63 -2.70
C ALA A 362 -15.93 14.45 -3.32
N TYR A 363 -14.61 14.33 -3.09
CA TYR A 363 -13.83 13.19 -3.58
C TYR A 363 -14.37 11.87 -2.99
N LEU A 364 -14.57 11.82 -1.68
CA LEU A 364 -15.05 10.62 -0.99
C LEU A 364 -16.46 10.19 -1.42
N SER A 365 -17.34 11.13 -1.74
CA SER A 365 -18.72 10.85 -2.18
C SER A 365 -18.88 10.65 -3.70
N SER A 366 -17.96 11.18 -4.51
CA SER A 366 -18.05 11.12 -5.98
C SER A 366 -17.82 9.73 -6.59
N GLY A 367 -17.37 8.76 -5.79
CA GLY A 367 -16.95 7.44 -6.29
C GLY A 367 -15.67 7.48 -7.14
N ARG A 368 -14.98 8.64 -7.27
CA ARG A 368 -13.66 8.69 -7.93
C ARG A 368 -12.70 7.77 -7.21
N SER A 369 -11.92 6.99 -7.94
CA SER A 369 -10.84 6.18 -7.37
C SER A 369 -9.58 6.25 -8.24
N ARG A 370 -8.44 5.90 -7.65
CA ARG A 370 -7.13 5.93 -8.31
C ARG A 370 -7.05 5.13 -9.62
N GLY A 371 -7.94 4.14 -9.82
CA GLY A 371 -8.07 3.37 -11.06
C GLY A 371 -8.70 4.16 -12.23
N MET A 372 -9.43 5.23 -11.94
CA MET A 372 -9.94 6.20 -12.91
C MET A 372 -9.02 7.42 -12.90
N LYS A 373 -7.84 7.33 -13.54
CA LYS A 373 -6.97 8.49 -13.73
C LYS A 373 -7.75 9.63 -14.40
N THR A 374 -8.09 10.68 -13.66
CA THR A 374 -8.15 12.02 -14.23
C THR A 374 -6.71 12.52 -14.26
N SER A 375 -6.14 12.59 -15.46
CA SER A 375 -4.90 13.33 -15.71
C SER A 375 -5.06 14.74 -15.15
N ILE A 376 -4.34 15.04 -14.07
CA ILE A 376 -4.09 16.42 -13.66
C ILE A 376 -3.20 16.97 -14.76
N VAL A 377 -3.80 17.76 -15.65
CA VAL A 377 -3.09 18.57 -16.63
C VAL A 377 -2.66 19.82 -15.88
N SER A 378 -1.36 20.12 -15.90
CA SER A 378 -0.85 21.35 -15.32
C SER A 378 -1.56 22.55 -15.98
N PRO A 379 -1.95 23.60 -15.25
CA PRO A 379 -2.48 24.84 -15.85
C PRO A 379 -1.56 25.43 -16.94
N ALA A 380 -0.26 25.10 -16.91
CA ALA A 380 0.70 25.49 -17.95
C ALA A 380 0.51 24.75 -19.29
N GLU A 381 -0.06 23.54 -19.28
CA GLU A 381 -0.30 22.75 -20.49
C GLU A 381 -1.60 23.17 -21.20
N THR A 382 -2.56 23.75 -20.48
CA THR A 382 -3.81 24.29 -21.05
C THR A 382 -3.60 25.60 -21.80
N ALA A 383 -2.48 26.30 -21.55
CA ALA A 383 -2.16 27.58 -22.19
C ALA A 383 -1.48 27.44 -23.57
N GLN A 384 -1.21 26.21 -24.04
CA GLN A 384 -0.58 25.93 -25.34
C GLN A 384 -1.47 25.10 -26.31
N ALA A 385 -2.77 24.99 -26.05
CA ALA A 385 -3.73 24.31 -26.94
C ALA A 385 -4.63 25.29 -27.70
#